data_AF-A0ABD3JMF3-F1
#
_entry.id   AF-A0ABD3JMF3-F1
#
_cell.length_a   1.000
_cell.length_b   1.000
_cell.length_c   1.000
_cell.angle_alpha   90.00
_cell.angle_beta   90.00
_cell.angle_gamma   90.00
#
_symmetry.space_group_name_H-M   'P 1'
#
loop_
_entity.id
_entity.type
_entity.pdbx_description
1 polymer ?
#
loop_
_entity_poly.entity_id
_entity_poly.type
_entity_poly.pdbx_seq_one_letter_code
_entity_poly.pdbx_strand_id
1 'polypeptide(L)'
;MSLPCFARPALGSHMGTFSSLCSFSFFRRLSLNPAKACARCFSAKSADMRDGLSGFLMKSLNFSRSRALVVSNRSSRATSNSLENSRAVIEYFQKLGFSDVQIRSSVIVCPQILFADVGKTLKPKLDFLQGLGLVGADLGSYISKSASVLSVSLDKRLVPNVHILKGVLFNDEDNRDLIVVLRRCKWIVSKDPESVLMRNIAFLESLGVTGYQQRMLLKRQPSLFVAKESRLNGLVSRVLKMGFSLNSGMLAYALYSVSCISVKTVGKKVKLFRDFGFSEKDIILMFRRAPTLLRVSEEKLKFGIDFFLNIMKCKRTLIVGRPSCLMHNMEDRVVARFRVLQVVKLKGLMKKDPSFVAMVELNEEAFIERFISRFRDDTEQLLLAYKGHILDV
;
A
#
# COMPACT_ATOMS: atom_id res chain seq x y z
N MET A 1 13.54 -28.63 74.73
CA MET A 1 13.22 -27.21 74.46
C MET A 1 12.76 -27.09 73.02
N SER A 2 11.46 -26.79 72.85
CA SER A 2 10.81 -26.24 71.65
C SER A 2 10.68 -27.10 70.39
N LEU A 3 9.80 -28.09 70.46
CA LEU A 3 8.80 -28.45 69.42
C LEU A 3 7.74 -27.30 69.29
N PRO A 4 6.70 -27.32 68.40
CA PRO A 4 6.50 -27.98 67.09
C PRO A 4 5.56 -27.22 66.07
N CYS A 5 5.18 -27.93 64.99
CA CYS A 5 3.81 -28.07 64.41
C CYS A 5 3.26 -27.14 63.31
N PHE A 6 2.89 -27.80 62.19
CA PHE A 6 1.64 -27.75 61.39
C PHE A 6 1.06 -26.41 60.87
N ALA A 7 0.86 -26.32 59.53
CA ALA A 7 -0.47 -26.33 58.87
C ALA A 7 -0.41 -25.91 57.37
N ARG A 8 -1.06 -26.70 56.51
CA ARG A 8 -1.76 -26.29 55.26
C ARG A 8 -3.28 -26.22 55.61
N PRO A 9 -4.25 -25.74 54.78
CA PRO A 9 -4.24 -25.16 53.41
C PRO A 9 -5.24 -23.96 53.19
N ALA A 10 -5.38 -23.52 51.92
CA ALA A 10 -6.64 -23.25 51.19
C ALA A 10 -6.99 -21.81 50.70
N LEU A 11 -7.26 -21.77 49.39
CA LEU A 11 -8.30 -21.04 48.63
C LEU A 11 -8.36 -19.50 48.67
N GLY A 12 -8.27 -18.90 47.48
CA GLY A 12 -8.60 -17.49 47.27
C GLY A 12 -8.27 -17.02 45.86
N SER A 13 -9.17 -17.31 44.92
CA SER A 13 -9.30 -16.67 43.62
C SER A 13 -9.08 -15.16 43.67
N HIS A 14 -8.33 -14.57 42.71
CA HIS A 14 -8.79 -13.36 42.04
C HIS A 14 -8.04 -13.11 40.73
N MET A 15 -8.84 -12.79 39.71
CA MET A 15 -8.47 -12.33 38.39
C MET A 15 -7.44 -11.19 38.43
N GLY A 16 -6.30 -11.38 37.77
CA GLY A 16 -5.38 -10.30 37.42
C GLY A 16 -5.86 -9.59 36.16
N THR A 17 -6.65 -8.54 36.35
CA THR A 17 -7.10 -7.58 35.35
C THR A 17 -5.91 -6.78 34.78
N PHE A 18 -5.73 -6.83 33.46
CA PHE A 18 -4.90 -5.86 32.72
C PHE A 18 -5.64 -4.52 32.68
N SER A 19 -5.50 -3.72 33.74
CA SER A 19 -5.90 -2.31 33.75
C SER A 19 -4.97 -1.51 34.65
N SER A 20 -3.96 -0.89 34.06
CA SER A 20 -3.37 0.37 34.52
C SER A 20 -2.23 0.72 33.57
N LEU A 21 -2.36 1.85 32.89
CA LEU A 21 -1.31 2.85 32.59
C LEU A 21 -1.97 3.92 31.71
N CYS A 22 -2.93 4.63 32.30
CA CYS A 22 -3.37 5.94 31.86
C CYS A 22 -3.06 6.90 33.01
N SER A 23 -2.02 7.72 32.87
CA SER A 23 -1.94 9.04 33.50
C SER A 23 -0.73 9.84 33.01
N PHE A 24 -1.05 11.03 32.51
CA PHE A 24 -0.30 12.29 32.54
C PHE A 24 1.12 12.32 31.92
N SER A 25 1.25 12.80 30.68
CA SER A 25 1.37 14.22 30.29
C SER A 25 2.82 14.62 30.08
N PHE A 26 3.28 14.70 28.83
CA PHE A 26 4.32 15.65 28.43
C PHE A 26 4.35 15.84 26.91
N PHE A 27 4.58 17.09 26.50
CA PHE A 27 4.74 17.64 25.16
C PHE A 27 3.52 18.13 24.37
N ARG A 28 3.22 19.40 24.67
CA ARG A 28 2.64 20.45 23.84
C ARG A 28 3.11 20.44 22.37
N ARG A 29 2.13 20.75 21.51
CA ARG A 29 2.15 21.61 20.31
C ARG A 29 3.11 21.27 19.17
N LEU A 30 2.52 20.69 18.11
CA LEU A 30 2.83 21.06 16.72
C LEU A 30 1.49 21.24 15.98
N SER A 31 0.86 22.39 16.21
CA SER A 31 -0.09 22.96 15.25
C SER A 31 0.74 23.60 14.16
N LEU A 32 0.64 23.07 12.94
CA LEU A 32 1.19 23.70 11.74
C LEU A 32 0.35 24.94 11.45
N ASN A 33 0.80 26.09 11.95
CA ASN A 33 0.27 27.40 11.57
C ASN A 33 1.08 27.92 10.37
N PRO A 34 0.48 28.16 9.19
CA PRO A 34 1.18 28.67 8.02
C PRO A 34 1.19 30.20 8.05
N ALA A 35 1.95 30.81 8.96
CA ALA A 35 2.13 32.27 8.95
C ALA A 35 3.33 32.71 9.81
N LYS A 36 4.55 32.59 9.28
CA LYS A 36 5.66 33.53 9.58
C LYS A 36 6.52 33.66 8.33
N ALA A 37 6.10 34.56 7.44
CA ALA A 37 6.95 35.08 6.39
C ALA A 37 8.05 35.92 7.06
N CYS A 38 9.31 35.49 6.93
CA CYS A 38 10.45 36.36 7.17
C CYS A 38 10.48 37.35 5.99
N ALA A 39 10.10 38.60 6.26
CA ALA A 39 10.19 39.70 5.30
C ALA A 39 11.67 39.94 4.98
N ARG A 40 12.16 39.31 3.90
CA ARG A 40 13.38 39.72 3.22
C ARG A 40 13.00 40.78 2.21
N CYS A 41 13.72 41.91 2.22
CA CYS A 41 13.55 43.05 1.32
C CYS A 41 13.31 42.58 -0.13
N PHE A 42 12.10 42.80 -0.63
CA PHE A 42 11.75 42.52 -2.02
C PHE A 42 12.17 43.69 -2.90
N SER A 43 13.14 43.47 -3.77
CA SER A 43 13.45 44.40 -4.87
C SER A 43 12.24 44.47 -5.83
N ALA A 44 11.88 45.66 -6.29
CA ALA A 44 10.76 45.92 -7.21
C ALA A 44 10.84 45.09 -8.51
N LYS A 45 12.05 44.82 -9.03
CA LYS A 45 12.28 43.95 -10.21
C LYS A 45 11.78 42.51 -10.01
N SER A 46 11.74 42.03 -8.77
CA SER A 46 11.27 40.66 -8.46
C SER A 46 9.76 40.52 -8.43
N ALA A 47 9.01 41.62 -8.21
CA ALA A 47 7.56 41.61 -8.17
C ALA A 47 6.96 41.58 -9.59
N ASP A 48 7.47 42.44 -10.47
CA ASP A 48 7.07 42.54 -11.88
C ASP A 48 7.27 41.23 -12.66
N MET A 49 8.40 40.53 -12.41
CA MET A 49 8.68 39.21 -13.00
C MET A 49 7.75 38.09 -12.49
N ARG A 50 7.29 38.16 -11.23
CA ARG A 50 6.33 37.18 -10.68
C ARG A 50 4.94 37.36 -11.28
N ASP A 51 4.55 38.61 -11.55
CA ASP A 51 3.31 38.96 -12.22
C ASP A 51 3.33 38.53 -13.70
N GLY A 52 4.46 38.70 -14.39
CA GLY A 52 4.67 38.21 -15.76
C GLY A 52 4.57 36.69 -15.90
N LEU A 53 5.22 35.92 -15.02
CA LEU A 53 5.10 34.46 -15.00
C LEU A 53 3.68 33.99 -14.66
N SER A 54 3.01 34.68 -13.73
CA SER A 54 1.62 34.42 -13.38
C SER A 54 0.71 34.56 -14.61
N GLY A 55 0.82 35.68 -15.34
CA GLY A 55 0.06 35.92 -16.56
C GLY A 55 0.36 34.90 -17.65
N PHE A 56 1.64 34.53 -17.82
CA PHE A 56 2.04 33.47 -18.75
C PHE A 56 1.39 32.13 -18.42
N LEU A 57 1.43 31.68 -17.16
CA LEU A 57 0.82 30.42 -16.75
C LEU A 57 -0.69 30.41 -16.94
N MET A 58 -1.36 31.55 -16.70
CA MET A 58 -2.79 31.70 -16.97
C MET A 58 -3.08 31.54 -18.47
N LYS A 59 -2.31 32.19 -19.34
CA LYS A 59 -2.53 32.17 -20.79
C LYS A 59 -2.13 30.85 -21.45
N SER A 60 -0.97 30.31 -21.11
CA SER A 60 -0.37 29.16 -21.80
C SER A 60 -0.82 27.81 -21.25
N LEU A 61 -1.18 27.72 -19.97
CA LEU A 61 -1.57 26.47 -19.32
C LEU A 61 -2.94 26.55 -18.64
N ASN A 62 -3.72 27.62 -18.87
CA ASN A 62 -5.07 27.80 -18.32
C ASN A 62 -5.11 27.65 -16.78
N PHE A 63 -4.12 28.19 -16.07
CA PHE A 63 -4.17 28.28 -14.61
C PHE A 63 -5.20 29.31 -14.14
N SER A 64 -5.87 29.04 -13.01
CA SER A 64 -6.56 30.10 -12.29
C SER A 64 -5.56 31.11 -11.73
N ARG A 65 -5.97 32.37 -11.59
CA ARG A 65 -5.12 33.44 -11.04
C ARG A 65 -4.50 33.04 -9.69
N SER A 66 -5.31 32.46 -8.79
CA SER A 66 -4.85 32.01 -7.48
C SER A 66 -3.76 30.93 -7.57
N ARG A 67 -3.91 29.95 -8.47
CA ARG A 67 -2.92 28.87 -8.65
C ARG A 67 -1.67 29.35 -9.36
N ALA A 68 -1.79 30.23 -10.35
CA ALA A 68 -0.67 30.83 -11.05
C ALA A 68 0.23 31.60 -10.08
N LEU A 69 -0.35 32.42 -9.19
CA LEU A 69 0.40 33.15 -8.16
C LEU A 69 1.15 32.21 -7.20
N VAL A 70 0.51 31.12 -6.75
CA VAL A 70 1.16 30.13 -5.88
C VAL A 70 2.39 29.49 -6.56
N VAL A 71 2.27 29.13 -7.84
CA VAL A 71 3.37 28.56 -8.62
C VAL A 71 4.49 29.60 -8.83
N SER A 72 4.15 30.83 -9.19
CA SER A 72 5.11 31.93 -9.38
C SER A 72 5.86 32.26 -8.08
N ASN A 73 5.19 32.29 -6.94
CA ASN A 73 5.81 32.54 -5.64
C ASN A 73 6.80 31.45 -5.22
N ARG A 74 6.59 30.20 -5.66
CA ARG A 74 7.51 29.09 -5.45
C ARG A 74 8.73 29.11 -6.39
N SER A 75 8.72 30.00 -7.37
CA SER A 75 9.72 30.11 -8.44
C SER A 75 10.64 31.31 -8.18
N SER A 76 11.40 31.26 -7.09
CA SER A 76 12.29 32.36 -6.66
C SER A 76 13.47 32.65 -7.59
N ARG A 77 13.64 31.88 -8.67
CA ARG A 77 14.76 31.97 -9.63
C ARG A 77 14.35 32.46 -11.03
N ALA A 78 13.16 33.05 -11.18
CA ALA A 78 12.76 33.60 -12.47
C ALA A 78 13.72 34.73 -12.90
N THR A 79 14.53 34.47 -13.92
CA THR A 79 15.41 35.45 -14.59
C THR A 79 14.71 36.06 -15.82
N SER A 80 15.33 37.06 -16.44
CA SER A 80 14.85 37.70 -17.69
C SER A 80 14.54 36.69 -18.81
N ASN A 81 15.38 35.66 -18.99
CA ASN A 81 15.20 34.63 -20.04
C ASN A 81 14.25 33.48 -19.60
N SER A 82 13.54 33.63 -18.48
CA SER A 82 12.76 32.54 -17.89
C SER A 82 11.48 32.20 -18.65
N LEU A 83 10.85 33.18 -19.33
CA LEU A 83 9.58 32.96 -20.05
C LEU A 83 9.79 32.22 -21.37
N GLU A 84 10.86 32.52 -22.10
CA GLU A 84 11.23 31.81 -23.32
C GLU A 84 11.59 30.35 -23.02
N ASN A 85 12.41 30.12 -21.99
CA ASN A 85 12.70 28.77 -21.50
C ASN A 85 11.42 28.03 -21.08
N SER A 86 10.52 28.71 -20.36
CA SER A 86 9.23 28.12 -19.95
C SER A 86 8.38 27.70 -21.14
N ARG A 87 8.36 28.50 -22.21
CA ARG A 87 7.67 28.17 -23.46
C ARG A 87 8.31 26.96 -24.13
N ALA A 88 9.62 26.93 -24.29
CA ALA A 88 10.35 25.82 -24.88
C ALA A 88 10.13 24.50 -24.11
N VAL A 89 10.08 24.55 -22.78
CA VAL A 89 9.76 23.37 -21.94
C VAL A 89 8.34 22.88 -22.18
N ILE A 90 7.35 23.77 -22.25
CA ILE A 90 5.96 23.40 -22.51
C ILE A 90 5.82 22.77 -23.90
N GLU A 91 6.38 23.40 -24.93
CA GLU A 91 6.37 22.89 -26.31
C GLU A 91 7.06 21.52 -26.41
N TYR A 92 8.17 21.34 -25.69
CA TYR A 92 8.85 20.05 -25.65
C TYR A 92 8.01 18.95 -25.00
N PHE A 93 7.32 19.24 -23.88
CA PHE A 93 6.40 18.28 -23.27
C PHE A 93 5.20 17.97 -24.17
N GLN A 94 4.65 18.97 -24.86
CA GLN A 94 3.57 18.78 -25.84
C GLN A 94 4.04 17.90 -27.01
N LYS A 95 5.27 18.10 -27.51
CA LYS A 95 5.89 17.26 -28.54
C LYS A 95 6.07 15.81 -28.09
N LEU A 96 6.29 15.56 -26.80
CA LEU A 96 6.32 14.22 -26.20
C LEU A 96 4.91 13.64 -25.95
N GLY A 97 3.84 14.34 -26.34
CA GLY A 97 2.45 13.90 -26.22
C GLY A 97 1.84 14.17 -24.84
N PHE A 98 2.40 15.06 -24.03
CA PHE A 98 1.81 15.40 -22.74
C PHE A 98 0.63 16.34 -22.95
N SER A 99 -0.48 16.07 -22.26
CA SER A 99 -1.62 16.99 -22.27
C SER A 99 -1.35 18.23 -21.41
N ASP A 100 -2.03 19.33 -21.70
CA ASP A 100 -1.95 20.56 -20.89
C ASP A 100 -2.25 20.30 -19.41
N VAL A 101 -3.16 19.36 -19.12
CA VAL A 101 -3.48 18.94 -17.75
C VAL A 101 -2.28 18.25 -17.07
N GLN A 102 -1.56 17.39 -17.79
CA GLN A 102 -0.37 16.72 -17.27
C GLN A 102 0.78 17.72 -17.06
N ILE A 103 0.96 18.66 -18.00
CA ILE A 103 1.97 19.73 -17.89
C ILE A 103 1.65 20.62 -16.69
N ARG A 104 0.39 21.09 -16.56
CA ARG A 104 -0.09 21.88 -15.42
C ARG A 104 0.18 21.18 -14.09
N SER A 105 -0.17 19.89 -14.00
CA SER A 105 0.09 19.07 -12.80
C SER A 105 1.59 18.96 -12.49
N SER A 106 2.43 18.75 -13.52
CA SER A 106 3.89 18.70 -13.37
C SER A 106 4.45 20.01 -12.79
N VAL A 107 4.00 21.15 -13.32
CA VAL A 107 4.37 22.49 -12.86
C VAL A 107 3.92 22.74 -11.42
N ILE A 108 2.71 22.29 -11.04
CA ILE A 108 2.24 22.39 -9.65
C ILE A 108 3.16 21.60 -8.71
N VAL A 109 3.56 20.39 -9.11
CA VAL A 109 4.45 19.54 -8.31
C VAL A 109 5.84 20.18 -8.20
N CYS A 110 6.45 20.56 -9.33
CA CYS A 110 7.80 21.11 -9.37
C CYS A 110 7.89 22.30 -10.36
N PRO A 111 7.61 23.54 -9.91
CA PRO A 111 7.66 24.73 -10.78
C PRO A 111 9.02 24.96 -11.44
N GLN A 112 10.10 24.51 -10.78
CA GLN A 112 11.48 24.71 -11.22
C GLN A 112 11.78 24.05 -12.57
N ILE A 113 11.00 23.06 -12.99
CA ILE A 113 11.19 22.38 -14.28
C ILE A 113 10.94 23.31 -15.48
N LEU A 114 10.13 24.36 -15.30
CA LEU A 114 9.86 25.34 -16.37
C LEU A 114 11.09 26.14 -16.76
N PHE A 115 12.07 26.24 -15.87
CA PHE A 115 13.29 27.00 -16.10
C PHE A 115 14.48 26.10 -16.43
N ALA A 116 14.25 24.80 -16.60
CA ALA A 116 15.29 23.84 -16.94
C ALA A 116 15.63 23.92 -18.43
N ASP A 117 16.90 23.71 -18.75
CA ASP A 117 17.35 23.57 -20.12
C ASP A 117 16.80 22.27 -20.73
N VAL A 118 16.09 22.39 -21.86
CA VAL A 118 15.46 21.23 -22.52
C VAL A 118 16.51 20.21 -22.96
N GLY A 119 17.56 20.65 -23.65
CA GLY A 119 18.55 19.75 -24.25
C GLY A 119 19.52 19.15 -23.24
N LYS A 120 20.00 19.96 -22.30
CA LYS A 120 21.03 19.56 -21.32
C LYS A 120 20.44 18.92 -20.07
N THR A 121 19.21 19.25 -19.68
CA THR A 121 18.64 18.80 -18.40
C THR A 121 17.44 17.87 -18.57
N LEU A 122 16.41 18.28 -19.31
CA LEU A 122 15.16 17.52 -19.38
C LEU A 122 15.27 16.32 -20.30
N LYS A 123 15.78 16.52 -21.52
CA LYS A 123 15.87 15.48 -22.55
C LYS A 123 16.62 14.24 -22.08
N PRO A 124 17.84 14.32 -21.52
CA PRO A 124 18.56 13.12 -21.07
C PRO A 124 17.80 12.33 -19.99
N LYS A 125 17.06 13.02 -19.10
CA LYS A 125 16.29 12.36 -18.04
C LYS A 125 15.02 11.70 -18.58
N LEU A 126 14.34 12.34 -19.53
CA LEU A 126 13.16 11.77 -20.17
C LEU A 126 13.54 10.61 -21.08
N ASP A 127 14.60 10.74 -21.88
CA ASP A 127 15.15 9.66 -22.72
C ASP A 127 15.53 8.45 -21.85
N PHE A 128 16.16 8.67 -20.69
CA PHE A 128 16.43 7.60 -19.72
C PHE A 128 15.15 6.91 -19.23
N LEU A 129 14.12 7.67 -18.83
CA LEU A 129 12.84 7.10 -18.38
C LEU A 129 12.12 6.34 -19.51
N GLN A 130 12.20 6.84 -20.76
CA GLN A 130 11.69 6.15 -21.94
C GLN A 130 12.44 4.84 -22.20
N GLY A 131 13.76 4.83 -22.01
CA GLY A 131 14.58 3.61 -22.07
C GLY A 131 14.22 2.57 -20.98
N LEU A 132 13.54 2.97 -19.91
CA LEU A 132 12.98 2.05 -18.91
C LEU A 132 11.57 1.54 -19.28
N GLY A 133 11.00 1.98 -20.42
CA GLY A 133 9.66 1.60 -20.88
C GLY A 133 8.55 2.60 -20.54
N LEU A 134 8.84 3.76 -19.96
CA LEU A 134 7.84 4.83 -19.76
C LEU A 134 7.72 5.66 -21.04
N VAL A 135 6.76 5.35 -21.91
CA VAL A 135 6.56 6.04 -23.19
C VAL A 135 5.16 6.64 -23.32
N GLY A 136 5.02 7.65 -24.18
CA GLY A 136 3.73 8.29 -24.49
C GLY A 136 2.94 8.74 -23.26
N ALA A 137 1.66 8.36 -23.21
CA ALA A 137 0.75 8.74 -22.13
C ALA A 137 1.20 8.25 -20.74
N ASP A 138 1.91 7.12 -20.65
CA ASP A 138 2.44 6.60 -19.39
C ASP A 138 3.56 7.48 -18.83
N LEU A 139 4.42 8.02 -19.70
CA LEU A 139 5.44 8.99 -19.30
C LEU A 139 4.80 10.28 -18.77
N GLY A 140 3.82 10.83 -19.49
CA GLY A 140 3.08 12.02 -19.05
C GLY A 140 2.34 11.79 -17.73
N SER A 141 1.71 10.62 -17.56
CA SER A 141 1.04 10.21 -16.33
C SER A 141 2.02 10.08 -15.16
N TYR A 142 3.23 9.57 -15.39
CA TYR A 142 4.27 9.47 -14.39
C TYR A 142 4.83 10.85 -13.98
N ILE A 143 5.25 11.66 -14.95
CA ILE A 143 5.85 12.97 -14.71
C ILE A 143 4.86 13.94 -14.05
N SER A 144 3.58 13.92 -14.46
CA SER A 144 2.54 14.76 -13.83
C SER A 144 2.37 14.55 -12.32
N LYS A 145 2.71 13.35 -11.82
CA LYS A 145 2.64 13.00 -10.39
C LYS A 145 3.98 13.11 -9.68
N SER A 146 5.09 13.04 -10.42
CA SER A 146 6.45 12.87 -9.89
C SER A 146 7.47 13.81 -10.53
N ALA A 147 7.07 15.00 -10.99
CA ALA A 147 7.94 15.94 -11.72
C ALA A 147 9.24 16.32 -10.99
N SER A 148 9.28 16.19 -9.66
CA SER A 148 10.50 16.35 -8.87
C SER A 148 11.62 15.37 -9.25
N VAL A 149 11.32 14.25 -9.90
CA VAL A 149 12.34 13.34 -10.45
C VAL A 149 13.22 14.04 -11.50
N LEU A 150 12.69 15.04 -12.19
CA LEU A 150 13.44 15.80 -13.20
C LEU A 150 14.35 16.87 -12.58
N SER A 151 14.26 17.14 -11.27
CA SER A 151 15.12 18.11 -10.60
C SER A 151 16.39 17.49 -9.99
N VAL A 152 16.50 16.16 -9.93
CA VAL A 152 17.70 15.48 -9.43
C VAL A 152 18.68 15.14 -10.54
N SER A 153 19.94 14.86 -10.18
CA SER A 153 20.98 14.43 -11.13
C SER A 153 20.63 13.07 -11.75
N LEU A 154 20.80 12.96 -13.07
CA LEU A 154 20.65 11.70 -13.79
C LEU A 154 21.70 10.70 -13.32
N ASP A 155 22.98 11.04 -13.48
CA ASP A 155 24.09 10.12 -13.27
C ASP A 155 24.37 9.85 -11.78
N LYS A 156 24.20 10.86 -10.92
CA LYS A 156 24.47 10.73 -9.48
C LYS A 156 23.27 10.27 -8.66
N ARG A 157 22.08 10.15 -9.25
CA ARG A 157 20.88 9.78 -8.48
C ARG A 157 19.93 8.85 -9.20
N LEU A 158 19.43 9.22 -10.38
CA LEU A 158 18.44 8.39 -11.07
C LEU A 158 19.03 7.03 -11.48
N VAL A 159 20.16 7.05 -12.18
CA VAL A 159 20.80 5.83 -12.71
C VAL A 159 21.20 4.86 -11.58
N PRO A 160 21.94 5.27 -10.53
CA PRO A 160 22.34 4.35 -9.46
C PRO A 160 21.16 3.76 -8.69
N ASN A 161 20.14 4.58 -8.38
CA ASN A 161 18.98 4.08 -7.64
C ASN A 161 18.14 3.12 -8.48
N VAL A 162 17.98 3.39 -9.79
CA VAL A 162 17.31 2.44 -10.69
C VAL A 162 18.10 1.15 -10.81
N HIS A 163 19.43 1.21 -10.88
CA HIS A 163 20.28 0.02 -10.91
C HIS A 163 20.08 -0.86 -9.66
N ILE A 164 20.08 -0.28 -8.46
CA ILE A 164 19.79 -0.99 -7.21
C ILE A 164 18.39 -1.63 -7.24
N LEU A 165 17.38 -0.88 -7.68
CA LEU A 165 16.01 -1.41 -7.79
C LEU A 165 15.94 -2.59 -8.75
N LYS A 166 16.63 -2.54 -9.90
CA LYS A 166 16.72 -3.66 -10.84
C LYS A 166 17.38 -4.89 -10.20
N GLY A 167 18.41 -4.69 -9.39
CA GLY A 167 19.05 -5.78 -8.62
C GLY A 167 18.06 -6.51 -7.71
N VAL A 168 17.20 -5.78 -6.99
CA VAL A 168 16.17 -6.38 -6.11
C VAL A 168 15.02 -7.01 -6.91
N LEU A 169 14.69 -6.45 -8.08
CA LEU A 169 13.52 -6.86 -8.87
C LEU A 169 13.79 -8.03 -9.82
N PHE A 170 15.05 -8.47 -10.00
CA PHE A 170 15.56 -9.55 -10.85
C PHE A 170 14.53 -10.38 -11.65
N ASN A 171 14.83 -10.71 -12.91
CA ASN A 171 13.88 -11.30 -13.86
C ASN A 171 12.68 -10.36 -14.11
N ASP A 172 12.98 -9.10 -14.41
CA ASP A 172 12.04 -8.04 -14.83
C ASP A 172 12.52 -7.45 -16.16
N GLU A 173 12.63 -8.31 -17.20
CA GLU A 173 13.22 -7.98 -18.50
C GLU A 173 12.55 -6.74 -19.14
N ASP A 174 11.22 -6.66 -19.06
CA ASP A 174 10.42 -5.55 -19.59
C ASP A 174 10.33 -4.32 -18.66
N ASN A 175 11.02 -4.33 -17.51
CA ASN A 175 10.90 -3.29 -16.46
C ASN A 175 9.47 -3.05 -15.93
N ARG A 176 8.55 -4.01 -16.09
CA ARG A 176 7.14 -3.86 -15.67
C ARG A 176 7.03 -3.66 -14.16
N ASP A 177 7.77 -4.45 -13.38
CA ASP A 177 7.78 -4.32 -11.93
C ASP A 177 8.51 -3.06 -11.49
N LEU A 178 9.59 -2.68 -12.18
CA LEU A 178 10.30 -1.43 -11.93
C LEU A 178 9.39 -0.23 -12.12
N ILE A 179 8.59 -0.19 -13.19
CA ILE A 179 7.64 0.90 -13.44
C ILE A 179 6.59 0.97 -12.32
N VAL A 180 6.07 -0.16 -11.86
CA VAL A 180 5.14 -0.21 -10.71
C VAL A 180 5.79 0.39 -9.45
N VAL A 181 7.05 0.08 -9.21
CA VAL A 181 7.82 0.62 -8.08
C VAL A 181 8.03 2.12 -8.26
N LEU A 182 8.54 2.58 -9.40
CA LEU A 182 8.79 4.01 -9.68
C LEU A 182 7.55 4.86 -9.51
N ARG A 183 6.37 4.40 -9.98
CA ARG A 183 5.08 5.10 -9.81
C ARG A 183 4.68 5.29 -8.34
N ARG A 184 5.19 4.45 -7.44
CA ARG A 184 4.93 4.48 -6.00
C ARG A 184 6.09 5.09 -5.19
N CYS A 185 7.26 5.29 -5.82
CA CYS A 185 8.49 5.78 -5.19
C CYS A 185 8.62 7.30 -5.30
N LYS A 186 8.25 8.01 -4.23
CA LYS A 186 8.49 9.48 -4.12
C LYS A 186 9.85 9.83 -3.52
N TRP A 187 10.64 8.85 -3.09
CA TRP A 187 11.83 9.07 -2.26
C TRP A 187 13.12 9.29 -3.06
N ILE A 188 13.10 9.07 -4.39
CA ILE A 188 14.28 9.24 -5.25
C ILE A 188 14.80 10.69 -5.25
N VAL A 189 14.01 11.64 -4.73
CA VAL A 189 14.37 13.05 -4.57
C VAL A 189 14.94 13.42 -3.20
N SER A 190 15.05 12.45 -2.28
CA SER A 190 15.67 12.65 -0.98
C SER A 190 17.19 12.93 -1.10
N LYS A 191 17.82 13.37 0.00
CA LYS A 191 19.22 13.82 0.00
C LYS A 191 20.20 12.70 -0.40
N ASP A 192 19.97 11.49 0.11
CA ASP A 192 20.82 10.32 -0.10
C ASP A 192 19.96 9.03 -0.12
N PRO A 193 19.20 8.80 -1.20
CA PRO A 193 18.36 7.62 -1.30
C PRO A 193 19.16 6.33 -1.48
N GLU A 194 20.34 6.41 -2.10
CA GLU A 194 21.17 5.26 -2.43
C GLU A 194 21.69 4.54 -1.19
N SER A 195 22.33 5.27 -0.27
CA SER A 195 22.81 4.69 1.00
C SER A 195 21.67 4.10 1.82
N VAL A 196 20.51 4.77 1.84
CA VAL A 196 19.35 4.32 2.61
C VAL A 196 18.76 3.04 2.01
N LEU A 197 18.63 2.96 0.69
CA LEU A 197 18.19 1.74 0.01
C LEU A 197 19.10 0.57 0.34
N MET A 198 20.42 0.71 0.09
CA MET A 198 21.38 -0.38 0.30
C MET A 198 21.37 -0.86 1.75
N ARG A 199 21.36 0.07 2.71
CA ARG A 199 21.29 -0.26 4.13
C ARG A 199 20.01 -1.02 4.49
N ASN A 200 18.85 -0.57 4.00
CA ASN A 200 17.58 -1.21 4.31
C ASN A 200 17.42 -2.55 3.58
N ILE A 201 17.99 -2.71 2.39
CA ILE A 201 18.08 -4.00 1.68
C ILE A 201 18.88 -4.98 2.55
N ALA A 202 20.11 -4.63 2.92
CA ALA A 202 20.97 -5.46 3.77
C ALA A 202 20.32 -5.77 5.13
N PHE A 203 19.63 -4.79 5.73
CA PHE A 203 18.90 -5.01 6.97
C PHE A 203 17.76 -6.02 6.79
N LEU A 204 16.96 -5.92 5.73
CA LEU A 204 15.92 -6.92 5.44
C LEU A 204 16.52 -8.31 5.19
N GLU A 205 17.67 -8.40 4.52
CA GLU A 205 18.41 -9.66 4.33
C GLU A 205 18.86 -10.27 5.64
N SER A 206 19.35 -9.45 6.58
CA SER A 206 19.75 -9.92 7.92
C SER A 206 18.58 -10.50 8.73
N LEU A 207 17.34 -10.17 8.37
CA LEU A 207 16.11 -10.73 8.97
C LEU A 207 15.63 -12.00 8.24
N GLY A 208 16.32 -12.40 7.17
CA GLY A 208 15.94 -13.51 6.30
C GLY A 208 14.87 -13.17 5.27
N VAL A 209 14.69 -11.89 4.95
CA VAL A 209 13.82 -11.44 3.86
C VAL A 209 14.68 -11.25 2.62
N THR A 210 14.69 -12.25 1.73
CA THR A 210 15.59 -12.30 0.56
C THR A 210 14.85 -12.65 -0.73
N GLY A 211 15.48 -12.41 -1.88
CA GLY A 211 15.01 -12.85 -3.20
C GLY A 211 13.56 -12.46 -3.50
N TYR A 212 12.70 -13.44 -3.77
CA TYR A 212 11.29 -13.21 -4.09
C TYR A 212 10.56 -12.38 -3.03
N GLN A 213 10.90 -12.52 -1.75
CA GLN A 213 10.25 -11.78 -0.68
C GLN A 213 10.57 -10.29 -0.73
N GLN A 214 11.83 -9.92 -1.03
CA GLN A 214 12.22 -8.52 -1.22
C GLN A 214 11.58 -7.96 -2.48
N ARG A 215 11.58 -8.69 -3.60
CA ARG A 215 10.86 -8.30 -4.82
C ARG A 215 9.39 -8.02 -4.54
N MET A 216 8.73 -8.93 -3.81
CA MET A 216 7.34 -8.79 -3.40
C MET A 216 7.14 -7.54 -2.51
N LEU A 217 7.98 -7.35 -1.50
CA LEU A 217 7.93 -6.18 -0.62
C LEU A 217 8.15 -4.87 -1.37
N LEU A 218 9.13 -4.83 -2.27
CA LEU A 218 9.48 -3.63 -3.01
C LEU A 218 8.32 -3.21 -3.92
N LYS A 219 7.69 -4.16 -4.62
CA LYS A 219 6.50 -3.91 -5.43
C LYS A 219 5.32 -3.44 -4.58
N ARG A 220 5.09 -4.08 -3.44
CA ARG A 220 3.88 -3.86 -2.62
C ARG A 220 4.00 -2.69 -1.66
N GLN A 221 5.19 -2.38 -1.17
CA GLN A 221 5.46 -1.28 -0.25
C GLN A 221 6.90 -0.77 -0.37
N PRO A 222 7.22 -0.02 -1.44
CA PRO A 222 8.58 0.50 -1.65
C PRO A 222 9.07 1.41 -0.53
N SER A 223 8.15 2.03 0.24
CA SER A 223 8.52 2.93 1.33
C SER A 223 9.29 2.24 2.47
N LEU A 224 9.26 0.90 2.56
CA LEU A 224 10.04 0.16 3.56
C LEU A 224 11.54 0.24 3.27
N PHE A 225 11.92 0.26 2.00
CA PHE A 225 13.31 0.31 1.56
C PHE A 225 13.94 1.69 1.77
N VAL A 226 13.13 2.70 2.09
CA VAL A 226 13.59 4.06 2.39
C VAL A 226 13.09 4.58 3.73
N ALA A 227 12.60 3.68 4.58
CA ALA A 227 12.17 4.05 5.91
C ALA A 227 13.36 4.51 6.75
N LYS A 228 13.11 5.43 7.68
CA LYS A 228 14.06 5.70 8.77
C LYS A 228 14.23 4.42 9.59
N GLU A 229 15.46 4.21 10.08
CA GLU A 229 15.83 3.06 10.89
C GLU A 229 14.87 2.82 12.07
N SER A 230 14.56 3.85 12.86
CA SER A 230 13.64 3.74 14.00
C SER A 230 12.24 3.26 13.61
N ARG A 231 11.74 3.67 12.44
CA ARG A 231 10.44 3.19 11.92
C ARG A 231 10.54 1.73 11.52
N LEU A 232 11.58 1.35 10.79
CA LEU A 232 11.73 -0.02 10.30
C LEU A 232 11.93 -1.00 11.48
N ASN A 233 12.79 -0.65 12.44
CA ASN A 233 12.99 -1.41 13.69
C ASN A 233 11.70 -1.52 14.50
N GLY A 234 10.90 -0.46 14.58
CA GLY A 234 9.59 -0.49 15.24
C GLY A 234 8.62 -1.48 14.58
N LEU A 235 8.61 -1.57 13.25
CA LEU A 235 7.79 -2.55 12.51
C LEU A 235 8.28 -3.98 12.75
N VAL A 236 9.60 -4.21 12.71
CA VAL A 236 10.22 -5.52 12.98
C VAL A 236 9.88 -5.96 14.41
N SER A 237 10.09 -5.10 15.39
CA SER A 237 9.76 -5.37 16.79
C SER A 237 8.29 -5.73 16.97
N ARG A 238 7.39 -5.05 16.24
CA ARG A 238 5.96 -5.33 16.28
C ARG A 238 5.61 -6.70 15.70
N VAL A 239 6.19 -7.10 14.56
CA VAL A 239 5.91 -8.43 13.99
C VAL A 239 6.52 -9.55 14.85
N LEU A 240 7.69 -9.35 15.44
CA LEU A 240 8.27 -10.32 16.37
C LEU A 240 7.40 -10.51 17.62
N LYS A 241 6.86 -9.42 18.19
CA LYS A 241 5.88 -9.49 19.30
C LYS A 241 4.58 -10.20 18.93
N MET A 242 4.22 -10.25 17.64
CA MET A 242 3.09 -11.03 17.13
C MET A 242 3.44 -12.51 16.90
N GLY A 243 4.65 -12.95 17.27
CA GLY A 243 5.08 -14.35 17.18
C GLY A 243 5.63 -14.76 15.82
N PHE A 244 5.94 -13.82 14.92
CA PHE A 244 6.66 -14.15 13.69
C PHE A 244 8.13 -14.43 13.97
N SER A 245 8.68 -15.42 13.26
CA SER A 245 10.10 -15.79 13.36
C SER A 245 10.90 -15.10 12.26
N LEU A 246 12.18 -14.82 12.55
CA LEU A 246 13.16 -14.47 11.52
C LEU A 246 13.31 -15.63 10.52
N ASN A 247 13.76 -15.32 9.30
CA ASN A 247 13.90 -16.30 8.21
C ASN A 247 12.60 -17.01 7.79
N SER A 248 11.44 -16.50 8.21
CA SER A 248 10.14 -17.05 7.80
C SER A 248 9.67 -16.47 6.47
N GLY A 249 9.14 -17.33 5.60
CA GLY A 249 8.37 -16.95 4.41
C GLY A 249 7.32 -15.86 4.68
N MET A 250 6.68 -15.92 5.85
CA MET A 250 5.59 -15.02 6.25
C MET A 250 6.07 -13.69 6.83
N LEU A 251 7.35 -13.55 7.19
CA LEU A 251 7.86 -12.32 7.81
C LEU A 251 7.70 -11.12 6.86
N ALA A 252 8.00 -11.30 5.58
CA ALA A 252 7.82 -10.28 4.56
C ALA A 252 6.35 -9.84 4.43
N TYR A 253 5.41 -10.80 4.39
CA TYR A 253 3.98 -10.49 4.36
C TYR A 253 3.48 -9.81 5.63
N ALA A 254 4.05 -10.16 6.79
CA ALA A 254 3.76 -9.51 8.07
C ALA A 254 4.24 -8.06 8.07
N LEU A 255 5.51 -7.81 7.70
CA LEU A 255 6.07 -6.46 7.58
C LEU A 255 5.25 -5.61 6.62
N TYR A 256 4.90 -6.15 5.45
CA TYR A 256 4.00 -5.50 4.51
C TYR A 256 2.67 -5.11 5.19
N SER A 257 2.03 -6.04 5.87
CA SER A 257 0.71 -5.84 6.46
C SER A 257 0.73 -4.80 7.57
N VAL A 258 1.66 -4.90 8.52
CA VAL A 258 1.75 -3.95 9.65
C VAL A 258 2.25 -2.57 9.21
N SER A 259 3.00 -2.46 8.12
CA SER A 259 3.51 -1.18 7.62
C SER A 259 2.42 -0.25 7.09
N CYS A 260 1.27 -0.81 6.71
CA CYS A 260 0.16 -0.09 6.11
C CYS A 260 -0.97 0.24 7.09
N ILE A 261 -0.91 -0.23 8.33
CA ILE A 261 -1.99 -0.08 9.30
C ILE A 261 -1.46 0.43 10.65
N SER A 262 -2.26 1.29 11.28
CA SER A 262 -1.92 1.83 12.59
C SER A 262 -1.99 0.76 13.69
N VAL A 263 -1.37 1.05 14.85
CA VAL A 263 -1.52 0.21 16.05
C VAL A 263 -2.97 0.17 16.51
N LYS A 264 -3.67 1.32 16.46
CA LYS A 264 -5.10 1.45 16.78
C LYS A 264 -5.98 0.54 15.91
N THR A 265 -5.74 0.51 14.60
CA THR A 265 -6.49 -0.35 13.66
C THR A 265 -6.30 -1.82 13.97
N VAL A 266 -5.08 -2.26 14.33
CA VAL A 266 -4.87 -3.65 14.74
C VAL A 266 -5.60 -3.96 16.04
N GLY A 267 -5.57 -3.06 17.02
CA GLY A 267 -6.32 -3.21 18.27
C GLY A 267 -7.83 -3.39 18.04
N LYS A 268 -8.43 -2.62 17.12
CA LYS A 268 -9.83 -2.79 16.72
C LYS A 268 -10.12 -4.16 16.13
N LYS A 269 -9.24 -4.66 15.26
CA LYS A 269 -9.40 -6.00 14.65
C LYS A 269 -9.25 -7.12 15.67
N VAL A 270 -8.28 -7.02 16.59
CA VAL A 270 -8.14 -7.97 17.70
C VAL A 270 -9.40 -7.97 18.56
N LYS A 271 -9.93 -6.79 18.90
CA LYS A 271 -11.19 -6.68 19.64
C LYS A 271 -12.35 -7.33 18.88
N LEU A 272 -12.49 -7.06 17.58
CA LEU A 272 -13.51 -7.68 16.74
C LEU A 272 -13.47 -9.21 16.84
N PHE A 273 -12.31 -9.83 16.64
CA PHE A 273 -12.20 -11.30 16.77
C PHE A 273 -12.52 -11.77 18.19
N ARG A 274 -12.12 -11.04 19.23
CA ARG A 274 -12.46 -11.37 20.61
C ARG A 274 -13.97 -11.30 20.87
N ASP A 275 -14.65 -10.30 20.32
CA ASP A 275 -16.10 -10.12 20.44
C ASP A 275 -16.85 -11.29 19.76
N PHE A 276 -16.27 -11.91 18.73
CA PHE A 276 -16.75 -13.17 18.12
C PHE A 276 -16.26 -14.45 18.81
N GLY A 277 -15.63 -14.33 19.99
CA GLY A 277 -15.23 -15.44 20.85
C GLY A 277 -13.95 -16.16 20.43
N PHE A 278 -13.08 -15.54 19.62
CA PHE A 278 -11.75 -16.10 19.34
C PHE A 278 -10.80 -15.82 20.52
N SER A 279 -10.00 -16.83 20.89
CA SER A 279 -8.98 -16.66 21.93
C SER A 279 -7.78 -15.85 21.40
N GLU A 280 -6.98 -15.26 22.28
CA GLU A 280 -5.74 -14.57 21.88
C GLU A 280 -4.78 -15.52 21.11
N LYS A 281 -4.73 -16.80 21.49
CA LYS A 281 -3.93 -17.82 20.79
C LYS A 281 -4.43 -18.03 19.36
N ASP A 282 -5.75 -18.10 19.17
CA ASP A 282 -6.38 -18.25 17.86
C ASP A 282 -6.07 -17.04 16.97
N ILE A 283 -6.22 -15.84 17.51
CA ILE A 283 -6.00 -14.59 16.78
C ILE A 283 -4.54 -14.49 16.31
N ILE A 284 -3.59 -14.75 17.21
CA ILE A 284 -2.16 -14.78 16.88
C ILE A 284 -1.88 -15.82 15.78
N LEU A 285 -2.43 -17.03 15.92
CA LEU A 285 -2.25 -18.10 14.94
C LEU A 285 -2.81 -17.72 13.56
N MET A 286 -4.00 -17.11 13.52
CA MET A 286 -4.63 -16.64 12.28
C MET A 286 -3.76 -15.60 11.58
N PHE A 287 -3.25 -14.60 12.31
CA PHE A 287 -2.37 -13.59 11.73
C PHE A 287 -1.05 -14.16 11.26
N ARG A 288 -0.46 -15.13 11.99
CA ARG A 288 0.76 -15.82 11.55
C ARG A 288 0.57 -16.62 10.26
N ARG A 289 -0.61 -17.23 10.08
CA ARG A 289 -0.97 -17.97 8.86
C ARG A 289 -1.30 -17.07 7.68
N ALA A 290 -1.98 -15.95 7.92
CA ALA A 290 -2.38 -15.00 6.90
C ALA A 290 -2.19 -13.56 7.37
N PRO A 291 -0.96 -13.00 7.31
CA PRO A 291 -0.69 -11.67 7.86
C PRO A 291 -1.50 -10.57 7.18
N THR A 292 -1.81 -10.77 5.89
CA THR A 292 -2.63 -9.87 5.09
C THR A 292 -4.09 -9.80 5.52
N LEU A 293 -4.57 -10.70 6.39
CA LEU A 293 -5.88 -10.61 7.02
C LEU A 293 -6.09 -9.27 7.74
N LEU A 294 -5.01 -8.72 8.31
CA LEU A 294 -5.03 -7.40 8.96
C LEU A 294 -5.35 -6.24 8.01
N ARG A 295 -5.27 -6.46 6.69
CA ARG A 295 -5.60 -5.46 5.67
C ARG A 295 -7.07 -5.52 5.21
N VAL A 296 -7.81 -6.56 5.58
CA VAL A 296 -9.25 -6.67 5.29
C VAL A 296 -10.00 -5.65 6.14
N SER A 297 -11.06 -5.01 5.61
CA SER A 297 -11.86 -4.04 6.37
C SER A 297 -12.55 -4.67 7.58
N GLU A 298 -12.92 -3.86 8.59
CA GLU A 298 -13.58 -4.39 9.80
C GLU A 298 -14.98 -4.92 9.45
N GLU A 299 -15.68 -4.24 8.55
CA GLU A 299 -17.03 -4.57 8.08
C GLU A 299 -17.03 -5.92 7.35
N LYS A 300 -16.05 -6.14 6.46
CA LYS A 300 -15.92 -7.40 5.73
C LYS A 300 -15.53 -8.56 6.64
N LEU A 301 -14.65 -8.33 7.61
CA LEU A 301 -14.31 -9.35 8.61
C LEU A 301 -15.54 -9.70 9.45
N LYS A 302 -16.30 -8.71 9.92
CA LYS A 302 -17.52 -8.91 10.70
C LYS A 302 -18.53 -9.77 9.93
N PHE A 303 -18.83 -9.37 8.68
CA PHE A 303 -19.72 -10.13 7.80
C PHE A 303 -19.23 -11.56 7.58
N GLY A 304 -17.95 -11.73 7.21
CA GLY A 304 -17.39 -13.04 6.94
C GLY A 304 -17.45 -13.96 8.16
N ILE A 305 -17.06 -13.47 9.35
CA ILE A 305 -17.09 -14.26 10.57
C ILE A 305 -18.53 -14.67 10.91
N ASP A 306 -19.48 -13.73 10.86
CA ASP A 306 -20.90 -14.00 11.09
C ASP A 306 -21.45 -15.04 10.10
N PHE A 307 -21.14 -14.88 8.81
CA PHE A 307 -21.52 -15.82 7.76
C PHE A 307 -21.00 -17.23 8.05
N PHE A 308 -19.70 -17.39 8.34
CA PHE A 308 -19.13 -18.72 8.60
C PHE A 308 -19.65 -19.34 9.90
N LEU A 309 -19.82 -18.57 10.97
CA LEU A 309 -20.20 -19.10 12.29
C LEU A 309 -21.72 -19.30 12.42
N ASN A 310 -22.53 -18.39 11.92
CA ASN A 310 -23.97 -18.34 12.20
C ASN A 310 -24.81 -18.87 11.03
N ILE A 311 -24.50 -18.46 9.80
CA ILE A 311 -25.23 -18.90 8.60
C ILE A 311 -24.79 -20.31 8.21
N MET A 312 -23.49 -20.50 8.05
CA MET A 312 -22.89 -21.79 7.68
C MET A 312 -22.74 -22.77 8.85
N LYS A 313 -22.86 -22.28 10.10
CA LYS A 313 -22.71 -23.09 11.32
C LYS A 313 -21.38 -23.85 11.39
N CYS A 314 -20.29 -23.26 10.87
CA CYS A 314 -18.96 -23.87 10.93
C CYS A 314 -18.30 -23.69 12.30
N LYS A 315 -17.44 -24.63 12.68
CA LYS A 315 -16.62 -24.52 13.90
C LYS A 315 -15.60 -23.39 13.74
N ARG A 316 -15.36 -22.63 14.81
CA ARG A 316 -14.34 -21.57 14.85
C ARG A 316 -12.94 -22.06 14.45
N THR A 317 -12.60 -23.30 14.82
CA THR A 317 -11.32 -23.95 14.47
C THR A 317 -11.06 -24.01 12.96
N LEU A 318 -12.12 -24.08 12.13
CA LEU A 318 -11.99 -24.05 10.68
C LEU A 318 -11.51 -22.67 10.20
N ILE A 319 -12.05 -21.58 10.74
CA ILE A 319 -11.61 -20.22 10.44
C ILE A 319 -10.18 -20.00 10.93
N VAL A 320 -9.85 -20.51 12.11
CA VAL A 320 -8.49 -20.44 12.67
C VAL A 320 -7.47 -21.18 11.80
N GLY A 321 -7.85 -22.35 11.28
CA GLY A 321 -7.00 -23.15 10.40
C GLY A 321 -6.83 -22.55 9.01
N ARG A 322 -7.86 -21.86 8.48
CA ARG A 322 -7.89 -21.27 7.14
C ARG A 322 -8.39 -19.82 7.12
N PRO A 323 -7.66 -18.88 7.75
CA PRO A 323 -8.07 -17.47 7.86
C PRO A 323 -8.22 -16.75 6.51
N SER A 324 -7.60 -17.27 5.45
CA SER A 324 -7.73 -16.77 4.08
C SER A 324 -9.18 -16.75 3.58
N CYS A 325 -10.06 -17.61 4.11
CA CYS A 325 -11.47 -17.62 3.72
C CYS A 325 -12.17 -16.26 3.93
N LEU A 326 -11.71 -15.49 4.93
CA LEU A 326 -12.22 -14.15 5.25
C LEU A 326 -11.70 -13.05 4.31
N MET A 327 -10.76 -13.36 3.41
CA MET A 327 -10.12 -12.39 2.53
C MET A 327 -10.76 -12.33 1.13
N HIS A 328 -11.45 -13.40 0.70
CA HIS A 328 -12.14 -13.46 -0.59
C HIS A 328 -13.30 -12.48 -0.71
N ASN A 329 -13.78 -12.20 -1.93
CA ASN A 329 -15.01 -11.41 -2.09
C ASN A 329 -16.17 -12.15 -1.40
N MET A 330 -16.86 -11.47 -0.48
CA MET A 330 -17.91 -12.10 0.32
C MET A 330 -19.15 -12.39 -0.49
N GLU A 331 -19.56 -11.49 -1.38
CA GLU A 331 -20.78 -11.62 -2.18
C GLU A 331 -20.51 -12.53 -3.38
N ASP A 332 -19.63 -12.08 -4.28
CA ASP A 332 -19.44 -12.70 -5.60
C ASP A 332 -18.74 -14.06 -5.53
N ARG A 333 -18.04 -14.36 -4.44
CA ARG A 333 -17.32 -15.64 -4.29
C ARG A 333 -17.83 -16.47 -3.13
N VAL A 334 -17.83 -15.95 -1.91
CA VAL A 334 -18.19 -16.78 -0.74
C VAL A 334 -19.68 -17.12 -0.77
N VAL A 335 -20.56 -16.11 -0.77
CA VAL A 335 -22.02 -16.32 -0.77
C VAL A 335 -22.48 -17.00 -2.06
N ALA A 336 -21.99 -16.57 -3.23
CA ALA A 336 -22.32 -17.19 -4.50
C ALA A 336 -22.02 -18.70 -4.53
N ARG A 337 -20.83 -19.11 -4.08
CA ARG A 337 -20.45 -20.53 -4.03
C ARG A 337 -21.19 -21.29 -2.93
N PHE A 338 -21.61 -20.61 -1.86
CA PHE A 338 -22.42 -21.23 -0.81
C PHE A 338 -23.82 -21.59 -1.33
N ARG A 339 -24.45 -20.74 -2.14
CA ARG A 339 -25.73 -21.05 -2.79
C ARG A 339 -25.63 -22.28 -3.69
N VAL A 340 -24.56 -22.37 -4.48
CA VAL A 340 -24.27 -23.56 -5.30
C VAL A 340 -24.12 -24.80 -4.41
N LEU A 341 -23.36 -24.70 -3.31
CA LEU A 341 -23.23 -25.80 -2.35
C LEU A 341 -24.59 -26.25 -1.79
N GLN A 342 -25.49 -25.31 -1.47
CA GLN A 342 -26.84 -25.65 -0.99
C GLN A 342 -27.61 -26.45 -2.03
N VAL A 343 -27.63 -26.02 -3.30
CA VAL A 343 -28.30 -26.75 -4.39
C VAL A 343 -27.70 -28.15 -4.58
N VAL A 344 -26.36 -28.25 -4.62
CA VAL A 344 -25.64 -29.53 -4.75
C VAL A 344 -26.00 -30.51 -3.62
N LYS A 345 -26.15 -30.00 -2.38
CA LYS A 345 -26.55 -30.82 -1.23
C LYS A 345 -28.02 -31.22 -1.29
N LEU A 346 -28.91 -30.28 -1.58
CA LEU A 346 -30.36 -30.53 -1.67
C LEU A 346 -30.69 -31.59 -2.72
N LYS A 347 -29.98 -31.57 -3.86
CA LYS A 347 -30.15 -32.54 -4.95
C LYS A 347 -29.32 -33.82 -4.79
N GLY A 348 -28.48 -33.91 -3.76
CA GLY A 348 -27.64 -35.10 -3.54
C GLY A 348 -26.66 -35.39 -4.68
N LEU A 349 -26.18 -34.36 -5.40
CA LEU A 349 -25.38 -34.53 -6.62
C LEU A 349 -23.98 -35.13 -6.36
N MET A 350 -23.55 -35.17 -5.10
CA MET A 350 -22.23 -35.70 -4.71
C MET A 350 -22.34 -36.76 -3.61
N LYS A 351 -21.58 -37.85 -3.76
CA LYS A 351 -21.49 -38.95 -2.77
C LYS A 351 -20.91 -38.52 -1.42
N LYS A 352 -20.09 -37.47 -1.40
CA LYS A 352 -19.47 -36.91 -0.19
C LYS A 352 -19.64 -35.39 -0.21
N ASP A 353 -19.98 -34.83 0.95
CA ASP A 353 -20.08 -33.39 1.13
C ASP A 353 -18.74 -32.72 0.79
N PRO A 354 -18.71 -31.80 -0.19
CA PRO A 354 -17.49 -31.10 -0.54
C PRO A 354 -17.12 -30.11 0.58
N SER A 355 -15.82 -29.96 0.83
CA SER A 355 -15.34 -28.92 1.75
C SER A 355 -15.62 -27.54 1.15
N PHE A 356 -16.48 -26.77 1.82
CA PHE A 356 -16.82 -25.43 1.36
C PHE A 356 -15.60 -24.49 1.30
N VAL A 357 -14.67 -24.61 2.26
CA VAL A 357 -13.46 -23.79 2.23
C VAL A 357 -12.61 -24.10 1.00
N ALA A 358 -12.45 -25.40 0.67
CA ALA A 358 -11.76 -25.80 -0.55
C ALA A 358 -12.48 -25.29 -1.81
N MET A 359 -13.81 -25.30 -1.80
CA MET A 359 -14.63 -24.76 -2.89
C MET A 359 -14.40 -23.24 -3.08
N VAL A 360 -14.27 -22.47 -2.00
CA VAL A 360 -13.96 -21.03 -2.05
C VAL A 360 -12.53 -20.76 -2.54
N GLU A 361 -11.59 -21.66 -2.28
CA GLU A 361 -10.18 -21.53 -2.68
C GLU A 361 -9.93 -21.81 -4.17
N LEU A 362 -10.84 -22.50 -4.87
CA LEU A 362 -10.70 -22.75 -6.30
C LEU A 362 -10.68 -21.44 -7.11
N ASN A 363 -9.96 -21.44 -8.24
CA ASN A 363 -10.14 -20.41 -9.26
C ASN A 363 -11.55 -20.52 -9.88
N GLU A 364 -11.87 -19.62 -10.79
CA GLU A 364 -13.22 -19.53 -11.33
C GLU A 364 -13.54 -20.70 -12.25
N GLU A 365 -12.60 -21.02 -13.13
CA GLU A 365 -12.71 -22.06 -14.15
C GLU A 365 -12.88 -23.43 -13.49
N ALA A 366 -12.01 -23.78 -12.53
CA ALA A 366 -12.08 -25.07 -11.84
C ALA A 366 -13.31 -25.17 -10.92
N PHE A 367 -13.81 -24.06 -10.40
CA PHE A 367 -15.06 -24.06 -9.64
C PHE A 367 -16.25 -24.40 -10.56
N ILE A 368 -16.37 -23.69 -11.68
CA ILE A 368 -17.45 -23.88 -12.66
C ILE A 368 -17.41 -25.31 -13.21
N GLU A 369 -16.24 -25.78 -13.65
CA GLU A 369 -16.08 -27.13 -14.20
C GLU A 369 -16.53 -28.20 -13.19
N ARG A 370 -16.06 -28.07 -11.94
CA ARG A 370 -16.23 -29.12 -10.94
C ARG A 370 -17.61 -29.15 -10.28
N PHE A 371 -18.24 -27.99 -10.11
CA PHE A 371 -19.47 -27.85 -9.31
C PHE A 371 -20.68 -27.37 -10.12
N ILE A 372 -20.50 -26.98 -11.37
CA ILE A 372 -21.59 -26.54 -12.26
C ILE A 372 -21.62 -27.44 -13.49
N SER A 373 -20.65 -27.31 -14.40
CA SER A 373 -20.66 -27.99 -15.72
C SER A 373 -20.61 -29.51 -15.65
N ARG A 374 -20.09 -30.08 -14.56
CA ARG A 374 -20.10 -31.53 -14.32
C ARG A 374 -21.53 -32.11 -14.24
N PHE A 375 -22.49 -31.33 -13.77
CA PHE A 375 -23.88 -31.76 -13.59
C PHE A 375 -24.73 -31.21 -14.74
N ARG A 376 -24.66 -31.88 -15.90
CA ARG A 376 -25.28 -31.40 -17.16
C ARG A 376 -26.77 -31.12 -16.99
N ASP A 377 -27.48 -31.99 -16.30
CA ASP A 377 -28.93 -31.88 -16.10
C ASP A 377 -29.33 -30.76 -15.12
N ASP A 378 -28.39 -30.30 -14.28
CA ASP A 378 -28.62 -29.28 -13.25
C ASP A 378 -27.89 -27.95 -13.52
N THR A 379 -27.19 -27.85 -14.66
CA THR A 379 -26.26 -26.75 -14.97
C THR A 379 -26.93 -25.39 -14.90
N GLU A 380 -28.13 -25.25 -15.49
CA GLU A 380 -28.87 -23.99 -15.52
C GLU A 380 -29.23 -23.51 -14.10
N GLN A 381 -29.77 -24.41 -13.27
CA GLN A 381 -30.12 -24.08 -11.89
C GLN A 381 -28.89 -23.73 -11.05
N LEU A 382 -27.78 -24.46 -11.23
CA LEU A 382 -26.52 -24.18 -10.52
C LEU A 382 -25.94 -22.82 -10.96
N LEU A 383 -26.07 -22.44 -12.23
CA LEU A 383 -25.70 -21.11 -12.72
C LEU A 383 -26.60 -20.01 -12.16
N LEU A 384 -27.91 -20.25 -12.05
CA LEU A 384 -28.85 -19.29 -11.43
C LEU A 384 -28.51 -19.06 -9.96
N ALA A 385 -28.27 -20.14 -9.21
CA ALA A 385 -27.84 -20.07 -7.81
C ALA A 385 -26.51 -19.32 -7.67
N TYR A 386 -25.57 -19.54 -8.60
CA TYR A 386 -24.28 -18.87 -8.61
C TYR A 386 -24.40 -17.36 -8.86
N LYS A 387 -25.21 -16.96 -9.86
CA LYS A 387 -25.45 -15.55 -10.20
C LYS A 387 -26.32 -14.81 -9.20
N GLY A 388 -27.00 -15.52 -8.30
CA GLY A 388 -27.72 -14.93 -7.18
C GLY A 388 -29.17 -14.57 -7.44
N HIS A 389 -29.81 -15.17 -8.45
CA HIS A 389 -31.26 -15.16 -8.56
C HIS A 389 -31.80 -16.28 -7.67
N ILE A 390 -32.43 -15.90 -6.56
CA ILE A 390 -33.12 -16.84 -5.68
C ILE A 390 -34.27 -17.43 -6.49
N LEU A 391 -34.28 -18.76 -6.64
CA LEU A 391 -35.53 -19.49 -6.83
C LEU A 391 -36.19 -19.50 -5.45
N ASP A 392 -37.19 -18.63 -5.27
CA ASP A 392 -38.13 -18.74 -4.16
C ASP A 392 -38.92 -20.04 -4.40
N VAL A 393 -38.70 -21.05 -3.55
CA VAL A 393 -39.60 -22.19 -3.37
C VAL A 393 -39.66 -22.54 -1.90
#